data_AF-A0A815I9N2-F1
#
_entry.id   AF-A0A815I9N2-F1
#
_cell.length_a   1.000
_cell.length_b   1.000
_cell.length_c   1.000
_cell.angle_alpha   90.00
_cell.angle_beta   90.00
_cell.angle_gamma   90.00
#
_symmetry.space_group_name_H-M   'P 1'
#
loop_
_entity.id
_entity.type
_entity.pdbx_description
1 polymer ?
#
loop_
_entity_poly.entity_id
_entity_poly.type
_entity_poly.pdbx_seq_one_letter_code
_entity_poly.pdbx_strand_id
1 'polypeptide(L)'
;MKYSFLFFGVQLTLLIYAAFGQTTTEPIKCLPNEKQCGSKCYLPDTHKCNSGFVCRKEEGWCGKTCFNPATEKCIWGLVCTKSQIWCNKKCIESTNGKCR
;
A
#
# COMPACT_ATOMS: atom_id res chain seq x y z
N MET A 1 -8.91 -5.77 -57.45
CA MET A 1 -7.85 -5.48 -56.45
C MET A 1 -8.42 -4.46 -55.46
N LYS A 2 -9.48 -4.74 -54.69
CA LYS A 2 -9.63 -5.73 -53.62
C LYS A 2 -8.51 -5.62 -52.56
N TYR A 3 -8.82 -4.91 -51.48
CA TYR A 3 -8.25 -5.05 -50.12
C TYR A 3 -6.89 -4.41 -49.75
N SER A 4 -6.28 -3.52 -50.54
CA SER A 4 -4.95 -2.98 -50.15
C SER A 4 -4.99 -1.76 -49.21
N PHE A 5 -6.01 -0.89 -49.28
CA PHE A 5 -6.08 0.32 -48.44
C PHE A 5 -6.72 0.13 -47.06
N LEU A 6 -7.48 -0.95 -46.86
CA LEU A 6 -8.13 -1.24 -45.58
C LEU A 6 -7.18 -1.90 -44.55
N PHE A 7 -6.01 -2.40 -44.97
CA PHE A 7 -5.05 -3.04 -44.06
C PHE A 7 -4.16 -2.05 -43.28
N PHE A 8 -3.85 -0.89 -43.86
CA PHE A 8 -3.01 0.12 -43.20
C PHE A 8 -3.75 0.91 -42.11
N GLY A 9 -5.05 1.16 -42.30
CA GLY A 9 -5.87 1.86 -41.31
C GLY A 9 -6.19 1.03 -40.07
N VAL A 10 -6.33 -0.29 -40.23
CA VAL A 10 -6.66 -1.22 -39.12
C VAL A 10 -5.42 -1.56 -38.27
N GLN A 11 -4.23 -1.60 -38.88
CA GLN A 11 -2.99 -1.79 -38.11
C GLN A 11 -2.60 -0.55 -37.29
N LEU A 12 -2.83 0.66 -37.81
CA LEU A 12 -2.53 1.87 -37.05
C LEU A 12 -3.44 2.02 -35.83
N THR A 13 -4.73 1.68 -35.94
CA THR A 13 -5.71 1.78 -34.83
C THR A 13 -5.48 0.75 -33.72
N LEU A 14 -5.04 -0.47 -34.05
CA LEU A 14 -4.65 -1.50 -33.07
C LEU A 14 -3.43 -1.09 -32.23
N LEU A 15 -2.47 -0.38 -32.82
CA LEU A 15 -1.29 0.13 -32.09
C LEU A 15 -1.65 1.26 -31.12
N ILE A 16 -2.68 2.06 -31.40
CA ILE A 16 -3.17 3.09 -30.46
C ILE A 16 -3.83 2.40 -29.25
N TYR A 17 -4.66 1.37 -29.47
CA TYR A 17 -5.26 0.60 -28.37
C TYR A 17 -4.24 -0.12 -27.49
N ALA A 18 -3.11 -0.57 -28.05
CA ALA A 18 -2.02 -1.17 -27.27
C ALA A 18 -1.20 -0.15 -26.46
N ALA A 19 -1.21 1.14 -26.85
CA ALA A 19 -0.52 2.22 -26.14
C ALA A 19 -1.39 2.87 -25.05
N PHE A 20 -2.70 2.86 -25.22
CA PHE A 20 -3.67 3.24 -24.18
C PHE A 20 -4.16 1.98 -23.48
N GLY A 21 -3.31 1.38 -22.65
CA GLY A 21 -3.77 0.39 -21.68
C GLY A 21 -4.91 1.01 -20.87
N GLN A 22 -6.15 0.67 -21.22
CA GLN A 22 -7.33 1.07 -20.47
C GLN A 22 -7.24 0.39 -19.11
N THR A 23 -6.64 1.06 -18.14
CA THR A 23 -6.84 0.75 -16.73
C THR A 23 -8.28 1.09 -16.42
N THR A 24 -9.19 0.16 -16.70
CA THR A 24 -10.53 0.18 -16.13
C THR A 24 -10.36 -0.03 -14.62
N THR A 25 -10.12 1.05 -13.89
CA THR A 25 -10.22 1.04 -12.43
C THR A 25 -11.69 0.88 -12.10
N GLU A 26 -12.15 -0.37 -11.98
CA GLU A 26 -13.47 -0.63 -11.44
C GLU A 26 -13.58 0.05 -10.06
N PRO A 27 -14.71 0.73 -9.78
CA PRO A 27 -14.91 1.37 -8.50
C PRO A 27 -14.91 0.30 -7.39
N ILE A 28 -14.10 0.52 -6.36
CA ILE A 28 -14.00 -0.40 -5.23
C ILE A 28 -15.33 -0.39 -4.49
N LYS A 29 -16.02 -1.53 -4.51
CA LYS A 29 -17.31 -1.69 -3.84
C LYS A 29 -17.09 -2.39 -2.49
N CYS A 30 -17.30 -1.64 -1.41
CA CYS A 30 -17.25 -2.17 -0.05
C CYS A 30 -18.59 -2.76 0.39
N LEU A 31 -18.56 -3.64 1.38
CA LEU A 31 -19.78 -4.12 2.04
C LEU A 31 -20.50 -2.96 2.77
N PRO A 32 -21.81 -3.07 3.06
CA PRO A 32 -22.58 -1.99 3.69
C PRO A 32 -22.00 -1.46 5.01
N ASN A 33 -21.32 -2.32 5.78
CA ASN A 33 -20.72 -1.97 7.06
C ASN A 33 -19.24 -1.59 6.96
N GLU A 34 -18.68 -1.56 5.75
CA GLU A 34 -17.30 -1.22 5.49
C GLU A 34 -17.17 0.18 4.89
N LYS A 35 -15.99 0.78 5.09
CA LYS A 35 -15.61 2.04 4.46
C LYS A 35 -14.39 1.84 3.58
N GLN A 36 -14.29 2.62 2.51
CA GLN A 36 -13.13 2.60 1.65
C GLN A 36 -11.96 3.39 2.28
N CYS A 37 -10.76 2.83 2.20
CA CYS A 37 -9.50 3.43 2.59
C CYS A 37 -8.47 3.17 1.48
N GLY A 38 -8.21 4.17 0.64
CA GLY A 38 -7.35 3.99 -0.53
C GLY A 38 -7.92 2.92 -1.47
N SER A 39 -7.18 1.82 -1.64
CA SER A 39 -7.55 0.71 -2.51
C SER A 39 -8.19 -0.48 -1.77
N LYS A 40 -8.63 -0.31 -0.51
CA LYS A 40 -9.16 -1.39 0.33
C LYS A 40 -10.42 -0.95 1.08
N CYS A 41 -11.20 -1.92 1.53
CA CYS A 41 -12.31 -1.70 2.44
C CYS A 41 -11.90 -2.08 3.86
N TYR A 42 -12.47 -1.41 4.87
CA TYR A 42 -12.23 -1.70 6.27
C TYR A 42 -13.48 -1.54 7.12
N LEU A 43 -13.55 -2.30 8.21
CA LEU A 43 -14.60 -2.15 9.22
C LEU A 43 -14.25 -1.00 10.18
N PRO A 44 -15.03 0.09 10.22
CA PRO A 44 -14.75 1.24 11.08
C PRO A 44 -14.93 0.94 12.59
N ASP A 45 -15.61 -0.16 12.93
CA ASP A 45 -15.80 -0.57 14.33
C ASP A 45 -14.52 -1.10 14.96
N THR A 46 -13.67 -1.76 14.18
CA THR A 46 -12.44 -2.42 14.65
C THR A 46 -11.17 -1.77 14.11
N HIS A 47 -11.25 -1.09 12.98
CA HIS A 47 -10.12 -0.50 12.29
C HIS A 47 -10.29 1.00 12.06
N LYS A 48 -9.18 1.64 11.74
CA LYS A 48 -9.06 3.05 11.40
C LYS A 48 -8.22 3.20 10.14
N CYS A 49 -8.62 4.15 9.31
CA CYS A 49 -7.93 4.48 8.07
C CYS A 49 -7.07 5.73 8.27
N ASN A 50 -5.84 5.71 7.77
CA ASN A 50 -4.99 6.88 7.64
C ASN A 50 -4.25 6.83 6.31
N SER A 51 -4.48 7.83 5.44
CA SER A 51 -3.73 7.99 4.19
C SER A 51 -3.72 6.73 3.28
N GLY A 52 -4.81 5.96 3.27
CA GLY A 52 -4.91 4.71 2.51
C GLY A 52 -4.39 3.46 3.24
N PHE A 53 -3.92 3.60 4.47
CA PHE A 53 -3.48 2.49 5.34
C PHE A 53 -4.51 2.21 6.42
N VAL A 54 -4.87 0.94 6.56
CA VAL A 54 -5.85 0.45 7.53
C VAL A 54 -5.11 -0.23 8.68
N CYS A 55 -5.32 0.24 9.91
CA CYS A 55 -4.78 -0.35 11.13
C CYS A 55 -5.90 -0.65 12.13
N ARG A 56 -5.67 -1.55 13.09
CA ARG A 56 -6.61 -1.74 14.20
C ARG A 56 -6.67 -0.49 15.06
N LYS A 57 -7.78 -0.27 15.78
CA LYS A 57 -7.93 0.91 16.65
C LYS A 57 -6.84 1.01 17.72
N GLU A 58 -6.43 -0.13 18.27
CA GLU A 58 -5.39 -0.30 19.28
C GLU A 58 -3.97 0.03 18.76
N GLU A 59 -3.74 -0.08 17.45
CA GLU A 59 -2.41 0.02 16.84
C GLU A 59 -2.03 1.49 16.56
N GLY A 60 -0.74 1.80 16.64
CA GLY A 60 -0.18 3.05 16.16
C GLY A 60 0.16 2.99 14.66
N TRP A 61 0.43 4.14 14.07
CA TRP A 61 0.98 4.24 12.71
C TRP A 61 2.45 4.60 12.74
N CYS A 62 3.25 3.90 11.94
CA CYS A 62 4.66 4.18 11.75
C CYS A 62 5.00 4.11 10.25
N GLY A 63 5.21 5.26 9.63
CA GLY A 63 5.40 5.35 8.19
C GLY A 63 4.19 4.80 7.43
N LYS A 64 4.35 3.63 6.82
CA LYS A 64 3.30 2.93 6.02
C LYS A 64 2.81 1.64 6.68
N THR A 65 3.13 1.42 7.95
CA THR A 65 2.85 0.20 8.70
C THR A 65 2.14 0.51 10.02
N CYS A 66 1.34 -0.46 10.46
CA CYS A 66 0.72 -0.47 11.79
C CYS A 66 1.68 -1.11 12.80
N PHE A 67 1.73 -0.59 14.02
CA PHE A 67 2.54 -1.21 15.09
C PHE A 67 1.76 -1.30 16.38
N ASN A 68 2.09 -2.29 17.21
CA ASN A 68 1.51 -2.45 18.53
C ASN A 68 2.28 -1.58 19.54
N PRO A 69 1.69 -0.50 20.09
CA PRO A 69 2.39 0.37 21.05
C PRO A 69 2.72 -0.32 22.39
N ALA A 70 2.10 -1.47 22.68
CA ALA A 70 2.40 -2.25 23.88
C ALA A 70 3.79 -2.91 23.80
N THR A 71 4.17 -3.43 22.63
CA THR A 71 5.40 -4.23 22.44
C THR A 71 6.43 -3.55 21.54
N GLU A 72 6.02 -2.58 20.74
CA GLU A 72 6.82 -1.96 19.70
C GLU A 72 6.89 -0.44 19.88
N LYS A 73 7.79 0.18 19.13
CA LYS A 73 8.02 1.62 19.04
C LYS A 73 8.27 2.01 17.60
N CYS A 74 7.88 3.22 17.24
CA CYS A 74 8.18 3.80 15.93
C CYS A 74 9.43 4.66 16.00
N ILE A 75 10.43 4.36 15.17
CA ILE A 75 11.67 5.14 15.07
C ILE A 75 11.90 5.49 13.61
N TRP A 76 11.86 6.78 13.27
CA TRP A 76 12.09 7.28 11.91
C TRP A 76 11.23 6.58 10.82
N GLY A 77 9.98 6.24 11.17
CA GLY A 77 9.07 5.55 10.25
C GLY A 77 9.31 4.04 10.13
N LEU A 78 10.21 3.47 10.95
CA LEU A 78 10.46 2.04 11.07
C LEU A 78 9.95 1.51 12.41
N VAL A 79 9.26 0.37 12.37
CA VAL A 79 8.76 -0.31 13.57
C VAL A 79 9.85 -1.17 14.18
N CYS A 80 10.07 -1.00 15.47
CA CYS A 80 11.05 -1.74 16.24
C CYS A 80 10.41 -2.33 17.48
N THR A 81 10.87 -3.49 17.94
CA THR A 81 10.48 -3.96 19.27
C THR A 81 11.06 -3.01 20.33
N LYS A 82 10.42 -2.94 21.51
CA LYS A 82 10.93 -2.09 22.59
C LYS A 82 12.33 -2.48 23.06
N SER A 83 12.70 -3.77 22.95
CA SER A 83 14.04 -4.29 23.29
C SER A 83 15.15 -3.86 22.32
N GLN A 84 14.81 -3.53 21.08
CA GLN A 84 15.79 -3.18 20.06
C GLN A 84 16.30 -1.75 20.20
N ILE A 85 17.52 -1.52 19.74
CA ILE A 85 18.11 -0.18 19.62
C ILE A 85 18.19 0.23 18.15
N TRP A 86 18.20 1.54 17.91
CA TRP A 86 18.35 2.11 16.57
C TRP A 86 19.83 2.32 16.24
N CYS A 87 20.32 1.60 15.23
CA CYS A 87 21.72 1.66 14.79
C CYS A 87 21.79 1.57 13.27
N ASN A 88 22.58 2.42 12.62
CA ASN A 88 22.80 2.35 11.16
C ASN A 88 21.50 2.24 10.34
N LYS A 89 20.50 3.03 10.70
CA LYS A 89 19.16 3.06 10.07
C LYS A 89 18.35 1.77 10.17
N LYS A 90 18.69 0.87 11.10
CA LYS A 90 17.96 -0.36 11.38
C LYS A 90 17.79 -0.58 12.88
N CYS A 91 16.80 -1.38 13.24
CA CYS A 91 16.65 -1.86 14.59
C CYS A 91 17.37 -3.19 14.76
N ILE A 92 18.20 -3.25 15.81
CA ILE A 92 19.01 -4.43 16.13
C ILE A 92 18.82 -4.79 17.60
N GLU A 93 18.89 -6.09 17.88
CA GLU A 93 19.07 -6.56 19.24
C GLU A 93 20.43 -6.09 19.75
N SER A 94 20.48 -5.57 20.97
CA SER A 94 21.71 -5.11 21.57
C SER A 94 22.09 -5.97 22.76
N THR A 95 23.28 -6.56 22.70
CA THR A 95 23.95 -7.08 23.89
C THR A 95 24.74 -5.91 24.49
N ASN A 96 24.25 -5.34 25.60
CA ASN A 96 24.85 -4.21 26.34
C ASN A 96 24.61 -2.78 25.80
N GLY A 97 23.54 -2.55 25.03
CA GLY A 97 23.12 -1.19 24.63
C GLY A 97 24.01 -0.50 23.59
N LYS A 98 24.89 -1.23 22.89
CA LYS A 98 25.78 -0.70 21.85
C LYS A 98 25.38 -1.13 20.45
N CYS A 99 25.60 -0.23 19.49
CA CYS A 99 25.61 -0.55 18.07
C CYS A 99 26.84 -1.39 17.75
N ARG A 100 26.65 -2.54 17.10
CA ARG A 100 27.73 -3.40 16.60
C ARG A 100 28.06 -3.08 15.14
#